data_AF-A0A440UV70-F1
#
_entry.id   AF-A0A440UV70-F1
#
_cell.length_a   1.000
_cell.length_b   1.000
_cell.length_c   1.000
_cell.angle_alpha   90.00
_cell.angle_beta   90.00
_cell.angle_gamma   90.00
#
_symmetry.space_group_name_H-M   'P 1'
#
loop_
_entity.id
_entity.type
_entity.pdbx_description
1 polymer ?
#
loop_
_entity_poly.entity_id
_entity_poly.type
_entity_poly.pdbx_seq_one_letter_code
_entity_poly.pdbx_strand_id
1 'polypeptide(L)'
;SAKTLRVGVPGAYTYAGFHDAVLDRVEDVAAQAALDRAVFAGGCSENAETSVSALSEDILKLYYDDYISQWDSFLRDMRLAPLTDLNVASENLKDLSSADSALKRLLTAVVQELDLTRSDEAPADDKNGAAAKSGSKLLSKLGKLGKVVKTGAKLLPRAGSAEQVDMTGSLVAEHFKPLKGTIAEVDGQPPALDAAVVALTALSNVLQTVSANPDPQDAIKKQGGLAELTGAVARQAQILPSPINDWLGGIAGDTSGLSQKAVTNELNAIWRADILPFCQAALNNRYPFSPDSAVDVNVRDFQRLFGPAGLIDAFINDHLINYVDTASQPWKWRADFGLDAAALAAFEQARHIRDDLFPGGTGPVMNFTLEPKDLSPNVARVTLNLDGQNLVYYNNATRPQPMTWPGKDGTGVISLAFQPVDGSPEVMLNETGSWAWLRMLRSGKFAGTNLSDVYSLRLGTKGMYADFELKAASVENPYTLEMFKKFTCPPQI
;
A
#
# COMPACT_ATOMS: atom_id res chain seq x y z
N SER A 1 -17.73 -6.33 5.94
CA SER A 1 -17.97 -6.75 7.33
C SER A 1 -16.82 -7.60 7.90
N ALA A 2 -15.83 -8.01 7.09
CA ALA A 2 -14.70 -8.87 7.49
C ALA A 2 -15.13 -10.25 8.05
N LYS A 3 -16.41 -10.62 7.89
CA LYS A 3 -16.93 -11.93 8.27
C LYS A 3 -16.49 -12.98 7.26
N THR A 4 -16.24 -14.18 7.74
CA THR A 4 -15.90 -15.32 6.87
C THR A 4 -17.14 -15.82 6.14
N LEU A 5 -16.98 -16.38 4.94
CA LEU A 5 -18.06 -17.04 4.18
C LEU A 5 -18.74 -18.19 4.95
N ARG A 6 -18.13 -18.68 6.05
CA ARG A 6 -18.70 -19.72 6.94
C ARG A 6 -19.93 -19.27 7.72
N VAL A 7 -20.18 -17.96 7.85
CA VAL A 7 -21.39 -17.46 8.54
C VAL A 7 -22.64 -17.75 7.70
N GLY A 8 -22.52 -17.76 6.37
CA GLY A 8 -23.58 -18.13 5.44
C GLY A 8 -24.82 -17.22 5.47
N VAL A 9 -25.86 -17.64 4.77
CA VAL A 9 -27.22 -17.05 4.82
C VAL A 9 -28.08 -17.91 5.75
N PRO A 10 -28.94 -17.34 6.60
CA PRO A 10 -29.83 -18.13 7.45
C PRO A 10 -30.71 -19.07 6.62
N GLY A 11 -30.85 -20.33 7.05
CA GLY A 11 -31.53 -21.37 6.28
C GLY A 11 -32.99 -21.06 5.91
N ALA A 12 -33.66 -20.16 6.65
CA ALA A 12 -34.99 -19.68 6.29
C ALA A 12 -34.99 -19.01 4.90
N TYR A 13 -33.93 -18.29 4.53
CA TYR A 13 -33.81 -17.58 3.26
C TYR A 13 -33.09 -18.43 2.19
N THR A 14 -33.45 -19.71 2.09
CA THR A 14 -32.97 -20.62 1.04
C THR A 14 -34.15 -21.13 0.22
N TYR A 15 -33.89 -21.75 -0.93
CA TYR A 15 -34.95 -22.37 -1.73
C TYR A 15 -35.78 -23.36 -0.91
N ALA A 16 -35.10 -24.27 -0.22
CA ALA A 16 -35.74 -25.24 0.67
C ALA A 16 -36.42 -24.57 1.88
N GLY A 17 -35.80 -23.52 2.45
CA GLY A 17 -36.40 -22.77 3.55
C GLY A 17 -37.73 -22.11 3.17
N PHE A 18 -37.81 -21.53 1.97
CA PHE A 18 -39.05 -20.96 1.45
C PHE A 18 -40.12 -22.05 1.23
N HIS A 19 -39.79 -23.08 0.44
CA HIS A 19 -40.76 -24.09 0.01
C HIS A 19 -41.19 -25.06 1.10
N ASP A 20 -40.25 -25.53 1.94
CA ASP A 20 -40.50 -26.61 2.91
C ASP A 20 -40.77 -26.12 4.34
N ALA A 21 -40.54 -24.84 4.64
CA ALA A 21 -40.68 -24.33 6.00
C ALA A 21 -41.56 -23.09 6.14
N VAL A 22 -41.40 -22.10 5.25
CA VAL A 22 -42.12 -20.82 5.33
C VAL A 22 -43.53 -20.95 4.73
N LEU A 23 -43.66 -21.46 3.50
CA LEU A 23 -44.96 -21.64 2.85
C LEU A 23 -45.89 -22.57 3.65
N ASP A 24 -45.34 -23.60 4.29
CA ASP A 24 -46.10 -24.54 5.12
C ASP A 24 -46.63 -23.94 6.43
N ARG A 25 -46.05 -22.83 6.92
CA ARG A 25 -46.39 -22.24 8.22
C ARG A 25 -47.07 -20.88 8.14
N VAL A 26 -47.00 -20.19 7.00
CA VAL A 26 -47.45 -18.79 6.90
C VAL A 26 -48.94 -18.63 7.21
N GLU A 27 -49.78 -19.57 6.76
CA GLU A 27 -51.22 -19.55 7.01
C GLU A 27 -51.53 -19.77 8.51
N ASP A 28 -50.81 -20.69 9.16
CA ASP A 28 -50.97 -20.96 10.61
C ASP A 28 -50.55 -19.75 11.46
N VAL A 29 -49.43 -19.11 11.11
CA VAL A 29 -48.92 -17.92 11.80
C VAL A 29 -49.86 -16.73 11.59
N ALA A 30 -50.35 -16.53 10.37
CA ALA A 30 -51.35 -15.49 10.08
C ALA A 30 -52.65 -15.73 10.85
N ALA A 31 -53.10 -16.98 10.96
CA ALA A 31 -54.29 -17.32 11.74
C ALA A 31 -54.11 -16.99 13.24
N GLN A 32 -52.95 -17.29 13.82
CA GLN A 32 -52.61 -16.92 15.19
C GLN A 32 -52.55 -15.40 15.40
N ALA A 33 -51.86 -14.68 14.50
CA ALA A 33 -51.75 -13.23 14.59
C ALA A 33 -53.12 -12.52 14.44
N ALA A 34 -54.02 -13.06 13.63
CA ALA A 34 -55.40 -12.58 13.53
C ALA A 34 -56.18 -12.78 14.84
N LEU A 35 -56.02 -13.93 15.50
CA LEU A 35 -56.62 -14.20 16.82
C LEU A 35 -56.07 -13.26 17.90
N ASP A 36 -54.75 -13.08 17.96
CA ASP A 36 -54.12 -12.19 18.93
C ASP A 36 -54.60 -10.74 18.75
N ARG A 37 -54.69 -10.27 17.50
CA ARG A 37 -55.21 -8.93 17.19
C ARG A 37 -56.66 -8.76 17.67
N ALA A 38 -57.51 -9.79 17.53
CA ALA A 38 -58.88 -9.74 18.02
C ALA A 38 -58.95 -9.64 19.55
N VAL A 39 -58.03 -10.29 20.27
CA VAL A 39 -57.92 -10.21 21.73
C VAL A 39 -57.42 -8.84 22.18
N PHE A 40 -56.39 -8.28 21.54
CA PHE A 40 -55.81 -6.97 21.90
C PHE A 40 -56.69 -5.77 21.49
N ALA A 41 -57.53 -5.90 20.46
CA ALA A 41 -58.43 -4.83 20.03
C ALA A 41 -59.67 -4.64 20.92
N GLY A 42 -59.84 -5.45 21.98
CA GLY A 42 -60.93 -5.30 22.95
C GLY A 42 -62.35 -5.39 22.37
N GLY A 43 -62.51 -5.96 21.16
CA GLY A 43 -63.80 -6.04 20.48
C GLY A 43 -64.24 -4.79 19.69
N CYS A 44 -63.37 -3.78 19.51
CA CYS A 44 -63.66 -2.66 18.62
C CYS A 44 -63.50 -3.09 17.15
N SER A 45 -64.61 -3.15 16.41
CA SER A 45 -64.70 -3.74 15.07
C SER A 45 -64.07 -2.93 13.94
N GLU A 46 -63.60 -1.70 14.19
CA GLU A 46 -63.08 -0.82 13.13
C GLU A 46 -61.71 -1.24 12.57
N ASN A 47 -61.04 -2.23 13.17
CA ASN A 47 -59.75 -2.78 12.70
C ASN A 47 -59.73 -4.32 12.59
N ALA A 48 -60.90 -4.98 12.64
CA ALA A 48 -61.05 -6.43 12.78
C ALA A 48 -61.22 -7.20 11.45
N GLU A 49 -61.15 -6.53 10.30
CA GLU A 49 -61.49 -7.12 9.00
C GLU A 49 -60.29 -7.56 8.14
N THR A 50 -59.05 -7.56 8.65
CA THR A 50 -57.95 -8.14 7.87
C THR A 50 -58.09 -9.67 7.86
N SER A 51 -58.48 -10.23 6.71
CA SER A 51 -58.60 -11.68 6.54
C SER A 51 -57.24 -12.38 6.77
N VAL A 52 -57.25 -13.62 7.22
CA VAL A 52 -56.03 -14.45 7.37
C VAL A 52 -55.25 -14.51 6.04
N SER A 53 -55.95 -14.55 4.89
CA SER A 53 -55.32 -14.47 3.57
C SER A 53 -54.54 -13.18 3.37
N ALA A 54 -55.15 -12.03 3.66
CA ALA A 54 -54.49 -10.73 3.52
C ALA A 54 -53.27 -10.62 4.45
N LEU A 55 -53.35 -11.17 5.67
CA LEU A 55 -52.22 -11.17 6.60
C LEU A 55 -51.10 -12.12 6.17
N SER A 56 -51.43 -13.30 5.63
CA SER A 56 -50.44 -14.22 5.03
C SER A 56 -49.71 -13.55 3.87
N GLU A 57 -50.44 -12.84 3.02
CA GLU A 57 -49.89 -12.07 1.90
C GLU A 57 -48.95 -10.95 2.39
N ASP A 58 -49.35 -10.18 3.42
CA ASP A 58 -48.49 -9.15 4.02
C ASP A 58 -47.22 -9.74 4.66
N ILE A 59 -47.34 -10.89 5.34
CA ILE A 59 -46.18 -11.61 5.92
C ILE A 59 -45.23 -12.08 4.82
N LEU A 60 -45.75 -12.67 3.74
CA LEU A 60 -44.92 -13.12 2.62
C LEU A 60 -44.20 -11.96 1.94
N LYS A 61 -44.86 -10.82 1.80
CA LYS A 61 -44.24 -9.61 1.24
C LYS A 61 -43.03 -9.16 2.08
N LEU A 62 -43.21 -9.05 3.40
CA LEU A 62 -42.10 -8.72 4.32
C LEU A 62 -40.99 -9.78 4.27
N TYR A 63 -41.36 -11.05 4.19
CA TYR A 63 -40.41 -12.14 4.05
C TYR A 63 -39.60 -12.05 2.76
N TYR A 64 -40.20 -11.68 1.62
CA TYR A 64 -39.47 -11.48 0.36
C TYR A 64 -38.53 -10.28 0.43
N ASP A 65 -38.96 -9.17 1.04
CA ASP A 65 -38.09 -8.00 1.24
C ASP A 65 -36.87 -8.37 2.09
N ASP A 66 -37.07 -9.14 3.16
CA ASP A 66 -35.98 -9.67 3.98
C ASP A 66 -35.11 -10.67 3.21
N TYR A 67 -35.71 -11.56 2.42
CA TYR A 67 -34.99 -12.52 1.59
C TYR A 67 -34.03 -11.80 0.63
N ILE A 68 -34.55 -10.80 -0.08
CA ILE A 68 -33.77 -9.96 -0.97
C ILE A 68 -32.66 -9.27 -0.19
N SER A 69 -32.98 -8.61 0.94
CA SER A 69 -32.03 -7.87 1.76
C SER A 69 -30.86 -8.74 2.28
N GLN A 70 -31.15 -9.95 2.78
CA GLN A 70 -30.15 -10.88 3.29
C GLN A 70 -29.17 -11.31 2.19
N TRP A 71 -29.69 -11.70 1.03
CA TRP A 71 -28.87 -12.12 -0.10
C TRP A 71 -28.09 -10.97 -0.73
N ASP A 72 -28.73 -9.83 -0.96
CA ASP A 72 -28.07 -8.62 -1.43
C ASP A 72 -26.92 -8.22 -0.49
N SER A 73 -27.14 -8.26 0.82
CA SER A 73 -26.10 -7.94 1.82
C SER A 73 -24.97 -8.96 1.80
N PHE A 74 -25.28 -10.25 1.72
CA PHE A 74 -24.30 -11.32 1.64
C PHE A 74 -23.43 -11.17 0.39
N LEU A 75 -24.04 -10.98 -0.78
CA LEU A 75 -23.33 -10.84 -2.05
C LEU A 75 -22.47 -9.57 -2.09
N ARG A 76 -22.97 -8.44 -1.59
CA ARG A 76 -22.20 -7.18 -1.51
C ARG A 76 -20.99 -7.26 -0.59
N ASP A 77 -21.01 -8.13 0.43
CA ASP A 77 -19.89 -8.29 1.35
C ASP A 77 -18.78 -9.22 0.82
N MET A 78 -19.08 -10.01 -0.21
CA MET A 78 -18.08 -10.85 -0.87
C MET A 78 -17.11 -10.01 -1.68
N ARG A 79 -15.84 -10.43 -1.68
CA ARG A 79 -14.76 -9.79 -2.43
C ARG A 79 -13.84 -10.86 -2.99
N LEU A 80 -13.22 -10.57 -4.13
CA LEU A 80 -12.11 -11.39 -4.61
C LEU A 80 -10.93 -11.30 -3.64
N ALA A 81 -10.12 -12.36 -3.62
CA ALA A 81 -8.86 -12.34 -2.88
C ALA A 81 -7.94 -11.28 -3.50
N PRO A 82 -7.25 -10.46 -2.68
CA PRO A 82 -6.40 -9.40 -3.18
C PRO A 82 -5.24 -9.97 -3.98
N LEU A 83 -4.89 -9.32 -5.09
CA LEU A 83 -3.76 -9.73 -5.92
C LEU A 83 -2.45 -9.16 -5.36
N THR A 84 -1.64 -10.00 -4.70
CA THR A 84 -0.47 -9.55 -3.93
C THR A 84 0.82 -9.44 -4.72
N ASP A 85 1.01 -10.32 -5.71
CA ASP A 85 2.15 -10.41 -6.61
C ASP A 85 1.71 -10.99 -7.97
N LEU A 86 2.61 -10.97 -8.96
CA LEU A 86 2.31 -11.40 -10.33
C LEU A 86 2.00 -12.90 -10.45
N ASN A 87 2.60 -13.75 -9.61
CA ASN A 87 2.36 -15.19 -9.63
C ASN A 87 0.97 -15.51 -9.07
N VAL A 88 0.66 -14.99 -7.88
CA VAL A 88 -0.66 -15.12 -7.25
C VAL A 88 -1.74 -14.53 -8.15
N ALA A 89 -1.45 -13.39 -8.80
CA ALA A 89 -2.38 -12.79 -9.75
C ALA A 89 -2.65 -13.70 -10.94
N SER A 90 -1.61 -14.27 -11.56
CA SER A 90 -1.79 -15.20 -12.67
C SER A 90 -2.58 -16.45 -12.27
N GLU A 91 -2.25 -17.07 -11.14
CA GLU A 91 -2.93 -18.28 -10.67
C GLU A 91 -4.42 -18.02 -10.35
N ASN A 92 -4.71 -16.97 -9.60
CA ASN A 92 -6.09 -16.62 -9.24
C ASN A 92 -6.92 -16.24 -10.48
N LEU A 93 -6.35 -15.46 -11.41
CA LEU A 93 -7.05 -15.09 -12.63
C LEU A 93 -7.32 -16.30 -13.54
N LYS A 94 -6.36 -17.24 -13.60
CA LYS A 94 -6.54 -18.52 -14.32
C LYS A 94 -7.64 -19.38 -13.70
N ASP A 95 -7.72 -19.43 -12.37
CA ASP A 95 -8.79 -20.17 -11.68
C ASP A 95 -10.16 -19.54 -11.98
N LEU A 96 -10.27 -18.21 -11.84
CA LEU A 96 -11.48 -17.45 -12.16
C LEU A 96 -11.94 -17.59 -13.61
N SER A 97 -11.00 -17.75 -14.55
CA SER A 97 -11.27 -17.87 -15.97
C SER A 97 -11.40 -19.31 -16.47
N SER A 98 -11.21 -20.30 -15.59
CA SER A 98 -11.30 -21.71 -15.97
C SER A 98 -12.74 -22.13 -16.28
N ALA A 99 -12.90 -23.20 -17.06
CA ALA A 99 -14.22 -23.75 -17.40
C ALA A 99 -15.02 -24.17 -16.16
N ASP A 100 -14.32 -24.46 -15.06
CA ASP A 100 -14.85 -24.95 -13.79
C ASP A 100 -14.50 -23.98 -12.64
N SER A 101 -14.60 -22.68 -12.92
CA SER A 101 -14.14 -21.64 -11.99
C SER A 101 -14.92 -21.58 -10.69
N ALA A 102 -14.23 -21.21 -9.61
CA ALA A 102 -14.84 -20.97 -8.30
C ALA A 102 -15.96 -19.91 -8.38
N LEU A 103 -15.81 -18.88 -9.23
CA LEU A 103 -16.82 -17.86 -9.47
C LEU A 103 -18.07 -18.43 -10.11
N LYS A 104 -17.94 -19.24 -11.17
CA LYS A 104 -19.08 -19.85 -11.86
C LYS A 104 -19.83 -20.83 -10.95
N ARG A 105 -19.09 -21.64 -10.18
CA ARG A 105 -19.68 -22.56 -9.17
C ARG A 105 -20.45 -21.80 -8.10
N LEU A 106 -19.86 -20.73 -7.56
CA LEU A 106 -20.51 -19.88 -6.57
C LEU A 106 -21.79 -19.25 -7.11
N LEU A 107 -21.73 -18.60 -8.29
CA LEU A 107 -22.90 -17.98 -8.91
C LEU A 107 -23.98 -19.00 -9.23
N THR A 108 -23.61 -20.20 -9.68
CA THR A 108 -24.56 -21.29 -9.94
C THR A 108 -25.29 -21.72 -8.67
N ALA A 109 -24.56 -21.94 -7.57
CA ALA A 109 -25.15 -22.29 -6.29
C ALA A 109 -26.06 -21.16 -5.75
N VAL A 110 -25.63 -19.90 -5.89
CA VAL A 110 -26.42 -18.74 -5.48
C VAL A 110 -27.71 -18.64 -6.31
N VAL A 111 -27.63 -18.71 -7.64
CA VAL A 111 -28.82 -18.64 -8.50
C VAL A 111 -29.80 -19.78 -8.21
N GLN A 112 -29.31 -20.97 -7.86
CA GLN A 112 -30.17 -22.08 -7.44
C GLN A 112 -30.98 -21.75 -6.18
N GLU A 113 -30.41 -21.03 -5.22
CA GLU A 113 -31.13 -20.59 -4.02
C GLU A 113 -32.07 -19.40 -4.27
N LEU A 114 -31.81 -18.60 -5.30
CA LEU A 114 -32.57 -17.37 -5.57
C LEU A 114 -33.73 -17.56 -6.56
N ASP A 115 -33.66 -18.56 -7.43
CA ASP A 115 -34.74 -18.88 -8.36
C ASP A 115 -35.83 -19.71 -7.67
N LEU A 116 -36.62 -19.04 -6.83
CA LEU A 116 -37.72 -19.65 -6.09
C LEU A 116 -38.81 -20.22 -7.00
N THR A 117 -38.88 -19.74 -8.25
CA THR A 117 -39.85 -20.19 -9.26
C THR A 117 -39.41 -21.41 -10.06
N ARG A 118 -38.18 -21.92 -9.83
CA ARG A 118 -37.70 -23.10 -10.54
C ARG A 118 -38.61 -24.30 -10.23
N SER A 119 -38.95 -25.05 -11.26
CA SER A 119 -39.45 -26.41 -11.12
C SER A 119 -38.26 -27.30 -10.77
N ASP A 120 -38.32 -28.08 -9.69
CA ASP A 120 -37.35 -29.16 -9.46
C ASP A 120 -37.59 -30.30 -10.48
N GLU A 121 -37.41 -30.02 -11.77
CA GLU A 121 -37.06 -31.07 -12.75
C GLU A 121 -35.55 -31.21 -12.67
N ALA A 122 -35.12 -32.10 -11.76
CA ALA A 122 -33.78 -32.67 -11.86
C ALA A 122 -33.59 -33.21 -13.29
N PRO A 123 -32.42 -33.02 -13.92
CA PRO A 123 -32.13 -33.69 -15.18
C PRO A 123 -32.28 -35.20 -14.92
N ALA A 124 -33.26 -35.81 -15.58
CA ALA A 124 -33.56 -37.22 -15.44
C ALA A 124 -32.38 -38.03 -15.99
N ASP A 125 -31.44 -38.40 -15.12
CA ASP A 125 -30.57 -39.53 -15.37
C ASP A 125 -31.43 -40.79 -15.28
N ASP A 126 -31.64 -41.34 -16.47
CA ASP A 126 -32.41 -42.54 -16.75
C ASP A 126 -31.75 -43.74 -16.04
N LYS A 127 -32.26 -44.11 -14.86
CA LYS A 127 -32.53 -45.51 -14.44
C LYS A 127 -32.99 -45.65 -12.98
N ASN A 128 -34.04 -46.46 -12.85
CA ASN A 128 -34.60 -47.09 -11.66
C ASN A 128 -35.56 -46.27 -10.81
N GLY A 129 -36.85 -46.56 -11.03
CA GLY A 129 -37.96 -46.03 -10.27
C GLY A 129 -38.11 -46.60 -8.86
N ALA A 130 -39.14 -46.04 -8.22
CA ALA A 130 -39.63 -46.26 -6.85
C ALA A 130 -38.99 -45.38 -5.76
N ALA A 131 -39.48 -44.14 -5.64
CA ALA A 131 -40.26 -43.69 -4.47
C ALA A 131 -40.36 -42.14 -4.45
N ALA A 132 -41.55 -41.59 -4.77
CA ALA A 132 -41.93 -40.24 -4.36
C ALA A 132 -43.46 -40.05 -4.42
N LYS A 133 -44.22 -40.75 -3.56
CA LYS A 133 -45.66 -40.50 -3.37
C LYS A 133 -45.93 -39.37 -2.36
N SER A 134 -45.17 -38.28 -2.39
CA SER A 134 -45.39 -37.14 -1.47
C SER A 134 -45.47 -35.75 -2.12
N GLY A 135 -45.39 -35.63 -3.45
CA GLY A 135 -45.56 -34.34 -4.16
C GLY A 135 -47.00 -34.05 -4.65
N SER A 136 -47.92 -35.01 -4.56
CA SER A 136 -49.24 -34.90 -5.19
C SER A 136 -50.24 -33.98 -4.47
N LYS A 137 -49.99 -33.59 -3.21
CA LYS A 137 -50.96 -32.76 -2.46
C LYS A 137 -50.84 -31.26 -2.77
N LEU A 138 -49.63 -30.77 -3.02
CA LEU A 138 -49.39 -29.35 -3.33
C LEU A 138 -49.85 -28.98 -4.76
N LEU A 139 -49.57 -29.84 -5.74
CA LEU A 139 -50.03 -29.69 -7.13
C LEU A 139 -51.57 -29.69 -7.27
N SER A 140 -52.28 -30.40 -6.37
CA SER A 140 -53.75 -30.43 -6.38
C SER A 140 -54.40 -29.13 -5.86
N LYS A 141 -53.68 -28.32 -5.08
CA LYS A 141 -54.12 -26.97 -4.65
C LYS A 141 -53.80 -25.92 -5.72
N LEU A 142 -52.67 -26.03 -6.43
CA LEU A 142 -52.31 -25.14 -7.54
C LEU A 142 -53.18 -25.32 -8.80
N GLY A 143 -53.57 -26.56 -9.14
CA GLY A 143 -54.40 -26.85 -10.32
C GLY A 143 -55.83 -26.31 -10.29
N LYS A 144 -56.32 -25.83 -9.13
CA LYS A 144 -57.69 -25.29 -8.98
C LYS A 144 -57.77 -23.77 -9.18
N LEU A 145 -56.65 -23.04 -9.17
CA LEU A 145 -56.60 -21.60 -9.43
C LEU A 145 -56.46 -21.25 -10.92
N GLY A 146 -55.89 -22.15 -11.74
CA GLY A 146 -55.63 -21.90 -13.16
C GLY A 146 -56.83 -21.99 -14.13
N LYS A 147 -58.07 -22.21 -13.64
CA LYS A 147 -59.23 -22.50 -14.53
C LYS A 147 -60.27 -21.38 -14.71
N VAL A 148 -60.00 -20.15 -14.27
CA VAL A 148 -60.99 -19.04 -14.36
C VAL A 148 -60.65 -17.99 -15.45
N VAL A 149 -59.63 -18.19 -16.27
CA VAL A 149 -59.25 -17.21 -17.32
C VAL A 149 -59.81 -17.61 -18.70
N LYS A 150 -61.12 -17.77 -18.83
CA LYS A 150 -61.81 -17.79 -20.16
C LYS A 150 -63.25 -17.28 -20.09
N THR A 151 -63.44 -16.00 -19.77
CA THR A 151 -64.60 -15.25 -20.29
C THR A 151 -64.30 -13.75 -20.20
N GLY A 152 -64.18 -13.10 -21.36
CA GLY A 152 -63.97 -11.66 -21.45
C GLY A 152 -65.27 -10.88 -21.28
N ALA A 153 -65.20 -9.77 -20.55
CA ALA A 153 -66.08 -8.62 -20.72
C ALA A 153 -65.35 -7.35 -20.27
N LYS A 154 -65.33 -6.35 -21.16
CA LYS A 154 -64.86 -4.98 -20.92
C LYS A 154 -65.55 -4.40 -19.69
N LEU A 155 -64.84 -3.65 -18.85
CA LEU A 155 -65.30 -2.47 -18.09
C LEU A 155 -64.09 -1.75 -17.45
N LEU A 156 -64.22 -0.42 -17.34
CA LEU A 156 -63.23 0.62 -16.97
C LEU A 156 -62.51 0.43 -15.61
N PRO A 157 -61.36 1.10 -15.38
CA PRO A 157 -60.51 0.86 -14.22
C PRO A 157 -61.14 1.42 -12.93
N ARG A 158 -61.34 0.52 -11.96
CA ARG A 158 -61.55 0.89 -10.56
C ARG A 158 -60.17 0.91 -9.92
N ALA A 159 -59.75 2.08 -9.44
CA ALA A 159 -58.57 2.22 -8.60
C ALA A 159 -58.72 1.33 -7.35
N GLY A 160 -57.72 0.48 -7.08
CA GLY A 160 -57.64 -0.36 -5.88
C GLY A 160 -57.66 -1.87 -6.11
N SER A 161 -57.25 -2.39 -7.26
CA SER A 161 -56.87 -3.81 -7.34
C SER A 161 -55.61 -4.02 -6.50
N ALA A 162 -55.80 -4.53 -5.29
CA ALA A 162 -54.73 -5.11 -4.49
C ALA A 162 -53.97 -6.09 -5.39
N GLU A 163 -52.69 -5.80 -5.64
CA GLU A 163 -51.78 -6.75 -6.28
C GLU A 163 -51.79 -8.00 -5.39
N GLN A 164 -52.40 -9.08 -5.89
CA GLN A 164 -52.40 -10.38 -5.22
C GLN A 164 -50.95 -10.73 -4.93
N VAL A 165 -50.61 -10.89 -3.65
CA VAL A 165 -49.21 -11.17 -3.29
C VAL A 165 -48.82 -12.52 -3.87
N ASP A 166 -47.68 -12.51 -4.54
CA ASP A 166 -47.15 -13.69 -5.21
C ASP A 166 -46.78 -14.78 -4.20
N MET A 167 -47.37 -15.96 -4.33
CA MET A 167 -47.05 -17.13 -3.50
C MET A 167 -45.98 -18.04 -4.12
N THR A 168 -45.46 -17.68 -5.31
CA THR A 168 -44.50 -18.50 -6.06
C THR A 168 -43.04 -18.10 -5.82
N GLY A 169 -42.80 -16.93 -5.23
CA GLY A 169 -41.46 -16.36 -5.08
C GLY A 169 -40.94 -15.66 -6.34
N SER A 170 -41.82 -15.35 -7.30
CA SER A 170 -41.54 -14.55 -8.49
C SER A 170 -40.95 -13.18 -8.17
N LEU A 171 -41.33 -12.53 -7.07
CA LEU A 171 -40.73 -11.26 -6.65
C LEU A 171 -39.22 -11.38 -6.40
N VAL A 172 -38.81 -12.45 -5.70
CA VAL A 172 -37.39 -12.75 -5.44
C VAL A 172 -36.69 -13.16 -6.74
N ALA A 173 -37.32 -14.04 -7.53
CA ALA A 173 -36.75 -14.51 -8.79
C ALA A 173 -36.58 -13.38 -9.82
N GLU A 174 -37.50 -12.41 -9.84
CA GLU A 174 -37.45 -11.23 -10.70
C GLU A 174 -36.36 -10.25 -10.27
N HIS A 175 -36.23 -9.98 -8.96
CA HIS A 175 -35.14 -9.15 -8.42
C HIS A 175 -33.76 -9.70 -8.80
N PHE A 176 -33.57 -11.02 -8.73
CA PHE A 176 -32.30 -11.68 -9.06
C PHE A 176 -32.20 -12.18 -10.50
N LYS A 177 -33.16 -11.85 -11.38
CA LYS A 177 -33.11 -12.20 -12.80
C LYS A 177 -31.83 -11.74 -13.50
N PRO A 178 -31.29 -10.52 -13.26
CA PRO A 178 -30.01 -10.12 -13.84
C PRO A 178 -28.84 -11.03 -13.41
N LEU A 179 -28.85 -11.50 -12.16
CA LEU A 179 -27.83 -12.41 -11.64
C LEU A 179 -27.89 -13.77 -12.32
N LYS A 180 -29.10 -14.30 -12.57
CA LYS A 180 -29.31 -15.52 -13.37
C LYS A 180 -28.78 -15.37 -14.80
N GLY A 181 -29.04 -14.23 -15.44
CA GLY A 181 -28.53 -13.90 -16.78
C GLY A 181 -27.00 -13.78 -16.89
N THR A 182 -26.29 -13.79 -15.75
CA THR A 182 -24.83 -13.83 -15.75
C THR A 182 -24.29 -15.22 -16.15
N ILE A 183 -24.96 -16.30 -15.75
CA ILE A 183 -24.46 -17.68 -15.89
C ILE A 183 -25.29 -18.57 -16.82
N ALA A 184 -26.49 -18.14 -17.17
CA ALA A 184 -27.42 -18.90 -17.99
C ALA A 184 -28.07 -17.99 -19.05
N GLU A 185 -28.56 -18.60 -20.11
CA GLU A 185 -29.35 -17.88 -21.12
C GLU A 185 -30.67 -17.43 -20.52
N VAL A 186 -30.97 -16.13 -20.62
CA VAL A 186 -32.21 -15.52 -20.15
C VAL A 186 -32.72 -14.59 -21.24
N ASP A 187 -34.01 -14.71 -21.58
CA ASP A 187 -34.67 -13.91 -22.64
C ASP A 187 -33.93 -13.93 -24.00
N GLY A 188 -33.29 -15.06 -24.35
CA GLY A 188 -32.53 -15.22 -25.60
C GLY A 188 -31.18 -14.50 -25.62
N GLN A 189 -30.72 -13.95 -24.48
CA GLN A 189 -29.36 -13.43 -24.34
C GLN A 189 -28.42 -14.48 -23.74
N PRO A 190 -27.23 -14.67 -24.31
CA PRO A 190 -26.23 -15.58 -23.76
C PRO A 190 -25.71 -15.10 -22.40
N PRO A 191 -25.09 -15.98 -21.60
CA PRO A 191 -24.53 -15.64 -20.30
C PRO A 191 -23.56 -14.44 -20.37
N ALA A 192 -23.82 -13.40 -19.59
CA ALA A 192 -23.01 -12.18 -19.60
C ALA A 192 -21.56 -12.41 -19.10
N LEU A 193 -21.31 -13.48 -18.33
CA LEU A 193 -19.99 -13.79 -17.77
C LEU A 193 -18.97 -14.27 -18.81
N ASP A 194 -19.41 -14.83 -19.94
CA ASP A 194 -18.51 -15.48 -20.90
C ASP A 194 -17.48 -14.51 -21.48
N ALA A 195 -17.90 -13.28 -21.81
CA ALA A 195 -16.99 -12.25 -22.31
C ALA A 195 -15.97 -11.80 -21.25
N ALA A 196 -16.37 -11.75 -19.98
CA ALA A 196 -15.48 -11.45 -18.86
C ALA A 196 -14.46 -12.58 -18.64
N VAL A 197 -14.87 -13.85 -18.73
CA VAL A 197 -13.99 -15.02 -18.64
C VAL A 197 -12.91 -15.01 -19.73
N VAL A 198 -13.27 -14.63 -20.95
CA VAL A 198 -12.30 -14.47 -22.04
C VAL A 198 -11.28 -13.37 -21.72
N ALA A 199 -11.74 -12.21 -21.23
CA ALA A 199 -10.85 -11.12 -20.84
C ALA A 199 -9.91 -11.49 -19.69
N LEU A 200 -10.42 -12.21 -18.68
CA LEU A 200 -9.62 -12.71 -17.55
C LEU A 200 -8.56 -13.71 -18.02
N THR A 201 -8.90 -14.60 -18.95
CA THR A 201 -7.97 -15.57 -19.54
C THR A 201 -6.83 -14.86 -20.28
N ALA A 202 -7.17 -13.84 -21.10
CA ALA A 202 -6.19 -13.04 -21.81
C ALA A 202 -5.23 -12.34 -20.84
N LEU A 203 -5.76 -11.70 -19.80
CA LEU A 203 -4.95 -11.05 -18.77
C LEU A 203 -4.03 -12.05 -18.05
N SER A 204 -4.55 -13.21 -17.63
CA SER A 204 -3.74 -14.27 -17.01
C SER A 204 -2.56 -14.69 -17.90
N ASN A 205 -2.79 -14.89 -19.20
CA ASN A 205 -1.74 -15.30 -20.13
C ASN A 205 -0.65 -14.23 -20.30
N VAL A 206 -1.04 -12.95 -20.32
CA VAL A 206 -0.07 -11.86 -20.39
C VAL A 206 0.75 -11.79 -19.09
N LEU A 207 0.11 -11.91 -17.93
CA LEU A 207 0.83 -11.92 -16.65
C LEU A 207 1.82 -13.08 -16.53
N GLN A 208 1.50 -14.27 -17.06
CA GLN A 208 2.45 -15.39 -17.14
C GLN A 208 3.66 -15.06 -18.01
N THR A 209 3.40 -14.44 -19.16
CA THR A 209 4.47 -14.05 -20.10
C THR A 209 5.38 -12.98 -19.48
N VAL A 210 4.79 -12.00 -18.79
CA VAL A 210 5.52 -10.97 -18.05
C VAL A 210 6.33 -11.57 -16.91
N SER A 211 5.74 -12.47 -16.14
CA SER A 211 6.41 -13.10 -15.00
C SER A 211 7.54 -14.05 -15.40
N ALA A 212 7.47 -14.64 -16.59
CA ALA A 212 8.53 -15.48 -17.13
C ALA A 212 9.66 -14.68 -17.81
N ASN A 213 9.49 -13.36 -17.98
CA ASN A 213 10.49 -12.51 -18.61
C ASN A 213 11.58 -12.11 -17.59
N PRO A 214 12.87 -12.17 -17.97
CA PRO A 214 13.96 -11.64 -17.14
C PRO A 214 13.81 -10.15 -16.81
N ASP A 215 13.10 -9.38 -17.66
CA ASP A 215 12.71 -7.99 -17.45
C ASP A 215 11.17 -7.85 -17.57
N PRO A 216 10.43 -8.04 -16.46
CA PRO A 216 8.98 -7.91 -16.43
C PRO A 216 8.50 -6.49 -16.78
N GLN A 217 9.31 -5.46 -16.54
CA GLN A 217 8.91 -4.05 -16.75
C GLN A 217 8.90 -3.71 -18.23
N ASP A 218 9.96 -4.08 -18.96
CA ASP A 218 10.00 -3.94 -20.40
C ASP A 218 8.89 -4.78 -21.07
N ALA A 219 8.62 -5.97 -20.54
CA ALA A 219 7.52 -6.80 -21.00
C ALA A 219 6.14 -6.12 -20.83
N ILE A 220 5.87 -5.50 -19.67
CA ILE A 220 4.63 -4.75 -19.42
C ILE A 220 4.52 -3.53 -20.35
N LYS A 221 5.61 -2.78 -20.52
CA LYS A 221 5.63 -1.60 -21.41
C LYS A 221 5.34 -1.98 -22.86
N LYS A 222 5.93 -3.09 -23.34
CA LYS A 222 5.67 -3.63 -24.69
C LYS A 222 4.22 -4.05 -24.91
N GLN A 223 3.50 -4.37 -23.84
CA GLN A 223 2.08 -4.71 -23.87
C GLN A 223 1.14 -3.49 -23.75
N GLY A 224 1.67 -2.26 -23.86
CA GLY A 224 0.88 -1.03 -23.74
C GLY A 224 0.66 -0.56 -22.29
N GLY A 225 1.33 -1.18 -21.33
CA GLY A 225 1.21 -0.88 -19.91
C GLY A 225 0.05 -1.60 -19.20
N LEU A 226 0.06 -1.60 -17.87
CA LEU A 226 -0.93 -2.31 -17.06
C LEU A 226 -2.37 -1.80 -17.24
N ALA A 227 -2.55 -0.52 -17.55
CA ALA A 227 -3.87 0.06 -17.80
C ALA A 227 -4.54 -0.55 -19.05
N GLU A 228 -3.76 -0.86 -20.09
CA GLU A 228 -4.29 -1.55 -21.27
C GLU A 228 -4.59 -3.02 -20.95
N LEU A 229 -3.70 -3.67 -20.21
CA LEU A 229 -3.85 -5.06 -19.77
C LEU A 229 -5.14 -5.28 -18.97
N THR A 230 -5.50 -4.33 -18.11
CA THR A 230 -6.68 -4.46 -17.23
C THR A 230 -7.92 -3.79 -17.80
N GLY A 231 -7.76 -2.89 -18.77
CA GLY A 231 -8.84 -2.17 -19.40
C GLY A 231 -9.89 -3.09 -20.05
N ALA A 232 -9.46 -4.23 -20.63
CA ALA A 232 -10.38 -5.21 -21.19
C ALA A 232 -11.30 -5.83 -20.11
N VAL A 233 -10.74 -6.23 -18.97
CA VAL A 233 -11.50 -6.78 -17.84
C VAL A 233 -12.44 -5.72 -17.25
N ALA A 234 -11.95 -4.49 -17.07
CA ALA A 234 -12.75 -3.38 -16.53
C ALA A 234 -13.96 -3.05 -17.42
N ARG A 235 -13.80 -3.05 -18.74
CA ARG A 235 -14.91 -2.82 -19.69
C ARG A 235 -15.97 -3.92 -19.62
N GLN A 236 -15.56 -5.19 -19.50
CA GLN A 236 -16.52 -6.29 -19.35
C GLN A 236 -17.22 -6.27 -17.99
N ALA A 237 -16.51 -5.88 -16.93
CA ALA A 237 -17.08 -5.73 -15.60
C ALA A 237 -18.24 -4.73 -15.56
N GLN A 238 -18.16 -3.63 -16.33
CA GLN A 238 -19.24 -2.61 -16.39
C GLN A 238 -20.56 -3.12 -16.99
N ILE A 239 -20.53 -4.23 -17.74
CA ILE A 239 -21.71 -4.81 -18.38
C ILE A 239 -22.42 -5.80 -17.43
N LEU A 240 -21.72 -6.26 -16.39
CA LEU A 240 -22.26 -7.21 -15.42
C LEU A 240 -23.16 -6.51 -14.39
N PRO A 241 -24.15 -7.22 -13.83
CA PRO A 241 -24.99 -6.68 -12.77
C PRO A 241 -24.21 -6.54 -11.45
N SER A 242 -24.71 -5.65 -10.58
CA SER A 242 -24.24 -5.60 -9.19
C SER A 242 -24.55 -6.90 -8.45
N PRO A 243 -23.64 -7.41 -7.60
CA PRO A 243 -22.31 -6.87 -7.22
C PRO A 243 -21.12 -7.43 -8.02
N ILE A 244 -21.36 -8.21 -9.08
CA ILE A 244 -20.29 -8.87 -9.84
C ILE A 244 -19.42 -7.85 -10.59
N ASN A 245 -20.02 -6.77 -11.06
CA ASN A 245 -19.31 -5.63 -11.65
C ASN A 245 -18.20 -5.12 -10.73
N ASP A 246 -18.45 -5.02 -9.42
CA ASP A 246 -17.52 -4.51 -8.44
C ASP A 246 -16.42 -5.54 -8.12
N TRP A 247 -16.78 -6.83 -8.08
CA TRP A 247 -15.79 -7.91 -7.92
C TRP A 247 -14.76 -7.91 -9.05
N LEU A 248 -15.22 -7.91 -10.31
CA LEU A 248 -14.31 -7.91 -11.45
C LEU A 248 -13.66 -6.54 -11.70
N GLY A 249 -14.35 -5.44 -11.38
CA GLY A 249 -13.78 -4.09 -11.43
C GLY A 249 -12.61 -3.92 -10.45
N GLY A 250 -12.66 -4.59 -9.29
CA GLY A 250 -11.58 -4.61 -8.30
C GLY A 250 -10.26 -5.17 -8.85
N ILE A 251 -10.31 -6.11 -9.81
CA ILE A 251 -9.10 -6.69 -10.44
C ILE A 251 -8.25 -5.61 -11.09
N ALA A 252 -8.88 -4.65 -11.79
CA ALA A 252 -8.18 -3.55 -12.43
C ALA A 252 -7.54 -2.58 -11.42
N GLY A 253 -8.17 -2.41 -10.25
CA GLY A 253 -7.61 -1.65 -9.13
C GLY A 253 -6.38 -2.34 -8.53
N ASP A 254 -6.49 -3.62 -8.19
CA ASP A 254 -5.43 -4.40 -7.54
C ASP A 254 -4.16 -4.52 -8.42
N THR A 255 -4.31 -4.57 -9.74
CA THR A 255 -3.19 -4.59 -10.68
C THR A 255 -2.36 -3.31 -10.73
N SER A 256 -2.92 -2.15 -10.35
CA SER A 256 -2.13 -0.92 -10.23
C SER A 256 -1.17 -0.97 -9.03
N GLY A 257 -1.59 -1.59 -7.92
CA GLY A 257 -0.75 -1.85 -6.74
C GLY A 257 0.34 -2.89 -7.00
N LEU A 258 0.13 -3.81 -7.94
CA LEU A 258 1.12 -4.81 -8.37
C LEU A 258 2.34 -4.17 -9.06
N SER A 259 2.15 -3.16 -9.91
CA SER A 259 3.28 -2.42 -10.51
C SER A 259 4.17 -1.75 -9.48
N GLN A 260 3.56 -1.05 -8.52
CA GLN A 260 4.28 -0.30 -7.50
C GLN A 260 5.13 -1.26 -6.65
N LYS A 261 4.52 -2.35 -6.17
CA LYS A 261 5.24 -3.39 -5.42
C LYS A 261 6.35 -4.05 -6.24
N ALA A 262 6.12 -4.33 -7.53
CA ALA A 262 7.15 -4.92 -8.39
C ALA A 262 8.38 -4.02 -8.49
N VAL A 263 8.19 -2.72 -8.72
CA VAL A 263 9.30 -1.76 -8.79
C VAL A 263 9.98 -1.62 -7.44
N THR A 264 9.25 -1.48 -6.33
CA THR A 264 9.87 -1.38 -5.00
C THR A 264 10.67 -2.65 -4.66
N ASN A 265 10.18 -3.83 -5.03
CA ASN A 265 10.88 -5.09 -4.84
C ASN A 265 12.16 -5.16 -5.68
N GLU A 266 12.12 -4.72 -6.93
CA GLU A 266 13.27 -4.66 -7.82
C GLU A 266 14.33 -3.68 -7.31
N LEU A 267 13.93 -2.45 -6.96
CA LEU A 267 14.81 -1.45 -6.36
C LEU A 267 15.45 -1.98 -5.08
N ASN A 268 14.67 -2.66 -4.23
CA ASN A 268 15.17 -3.28 -3.01
C ASN A 268 16.12 -4.45 -3.28
N ALA A 269 15.88 -5.24 -4.31
CA ALA A 269 16.75 -6.35 -4.70
C ALA A 269 18.13 -5.82 -5.14
N ILE A 270 18.15 -4.81 -6.02
CA ILE A 270 19.38 -4.15 -6.48
C ILE A 270 20.12 -3.52 -5.29
N TRP A 271 19.42 -2.73 -4.47
CA TRP A 271 20.01 -2.08 -3.31
C TRP A 271 20.65 -3.08 -2.33
N ARG A 272 19.94 -4.17 -1.99
CA ARG A 272 20.41 -5.19 -1.06
C ARG A 272 21.56 -6.02 -1.61
N ALA A 273 21.59 -6.26 -2.92
CA ALA A 273 22.65 -7.03 -3.56
C ALA A 273 23.93 -6.20 -3.74
N ASP A 274 23.80 -4.99 -4.29
CA ASP A 274 24.95 -4.29 -4.88
C ASP A 274 25.51 -3.18 -3.99
N ILE A 275 24.70 -2.56 -3.13
CA ILE A 275 25.09 -1.36 -2.37
C ILE A 275 25.10 -1.60 -0.86
N LEU A 276 24.04 -2.19 -0.31
CA LEU A 276 23.85 -2.33 1.14
C LEU A 276 25.02 -3.03 1.85
N PRO A 277 25.59 -4.15 1.35
CA PRO A 277 26.69 -4.84 2.03
C PRO A 277 27.93 -3.96 2.15
N PHE A 278 28.27 -3.22 1.08
CA PHE A 278 29.40 -2.30 1.09
C PHE A 278 29.12 -1.08 1.96
N CYS A 279 27.93 -0.49 1.87
CA CYS A 279 27.52 0.65 2.70
C CYS A 279 27.68 0.33 4.20
N GLN A 280 27.16 -0.82 4.64
CA GLN A 280 27.27 -1.24 6.03
C GLN A 280 28.72 -1.50 6.46
N ALA A 281 29.50 -2.19 5.62
CA ALA A 281 30.91 -2.47 5.92
C ALA A 281 31.76 -1.18 6.02
N ALA A 282 31.46 -0.20 5.17
CA ALA A 282 32.17 1.07 5.10
C ALA A 282 31.82 2.03 6.25
N LEU A 283 30.58 2.00 6.75
CA LEU A 283 30.07 3.05 7.66
C LEU A 283 29.74 2.57 9.09
N ASN A 284 29.32 1.33 9.28
CA ASN A 284 28.84 0.88 10.58
C ASN A 284 29.96 0.94 11.63
N ASN A 285 29.65 1.49 12.80
CA ASN A 285 30.58 1.67 13.91
C ASN A 285 31.88 2.40 13.52
N ARG A 286 31.81 3.33 12.57
CA ARG A 286 32.96 4.11 12.11
C ARG A 286 32.69 5.62 12.16
N TYR A 287 33.70 6.38 12.55
CA TYR A 287 33.68 7.83 12.57
C TYR A 287 33.81 8.38 11.13
N PRO A 288 33.02 9.39 10.70
CA PRO A 288 32.20 10.30 11.52
C PRO A 288 30.73 9.90 11.74
N PHE A 289 30.25 8.79 11.15
CA PHE A 289 28.85 8.35 11.26
C PHE A 289 28.49 7.83 12.66
N SER A 290 29.46 7.24 13.34
CA SER A 290 29.42 6.94 14.78
C SER A 290 30.42 7.86 15.49
N PRO A 291 29.97 8.96 16.13
CA PRO A 291 30.86 9.96 16.72
C PRO A 291 31.85 9.39 17.73
N ASP A 292 31.43 8.37 18.49
CA ASP A 292 32.21 7.72 19.54
C ASP A 292 33.15 6.63 19.05
N SER A 293 33.11 6.28 17.75
CA SER A 293 34.01 5.26 17.22
C SER A 293 35.46 5.74 17.19
N ALA A 294 36.38 4.85 17.58
CA ALA A 294 37.82 5.04 17.40
C ALA A 294 38.31 4.67 16.00
N VAL A 295 37.45 4.03 15.19
CA VAL A 295 37.79 3.57 13.84
C VAL A 295 37.21 4.53 12.82
N ASP A 296 38.04 5.02 11.91
CA ASP A 296 37.62 5.95 10.87
C ASP A 296 37.00 5.21 9.67
N VAL A 297 36.05 5.88 9.00
CA VAL A 297 35.66 5.54 7.64
C VAL A 297 36.84 5.82 6.72
N ASN A 298 37.20 4.84 5.87
CA ASN A 298 38.26 5.05 4.89
C ASN A 298 37.81 6.08 3.84
N VAL A 299 38.66 7.07 3.55
CA VAL A 299 38.35 8.14 2.59
C VAL A 299 38.00 7.60 1.19
N ARG A 300 38.66 6.54 0.73
CA ARG A 300 38.37 5.91 -0.58
C ARG A 300 37.03 5.18 -0.59
N ASP A 301 36.68 4.52 0.52
CA ASP A 301 35.38 3.87 0.64
C ASP A 301 34.26 4.91 0.72
N PHE A 302 34.50 6.02 1.42
CA PHE A 302 33.60 7.17 1.45
C PHE A 302 33.39 7.78 0.06
N GLN A 303 34.48 8.00 -0.69
CA GLN A 303 34.43 8.44 -2.10
C GLN A 303 33.63 7.48 -2.98
N ARG A 304 33.90 6.18 -2.87
CA ARG A 304 33.21 5.15 -3.64
C ARG A 304 31.70 5.12 -3.34
N LEU A 305 31.31 5.40 -2.11
CA LEU A 305 29.91 5.34 -1.69
C LEU A 305 29.13 6.63 -2.02
N PHE A 306 29.66 7.78 -1.60
CA PHE A 306 28.97 9.08 -1.64
C PHE A 306 29.47 10.02 -2.73
N GLY A 307 30.62 9.76 -3.35
CA GLY A 307 31.16 10.66 -4.37
C GLY A 307 30.25 10.76 -5.61
N PRO A 308 30.51 11.74 -6.49
CA PRO A 308 29.85 11.82 -7.79
C PRO A 308 30.07 10.52 -8.58
N ALA A 309 29.01 9.97 -9.16
CA ALA A 309 29.02 8.63 -9.78
C ALA A 309 29.47 7.49 -8.83
N GLY A 310 29.44 7.73 -7.52
CA GLY A 310 29.58 6.70 -6.50
C GLY A 310 28.35 5.79 -6.44
N LEU A 311 28.41 4.73 -5.64
CA LEU A 311 27.38 3.69 -5.60
C LEU A 311 25.98 4.22 -5.35
N ILE A 312 25.81 5.14 -4.38
CA ILE A 312 24.49 5.69 -4.06
C ILE A 312 24.02 6.64 -5.17
N ASP A 313 24.92 7.48 -5.69
CA ASP A 313 24.58 8.42 -6.75
C ASP A 313 24.18 7.72 -8.06
N ALA A 314 24.95 6.70 -8.46
CA ALA A 314 24.62 5.84 -9.60
C ALA A 314 23.26 5.17 -9.41
N PHE A 315 23.02 4.56 -8.23
CA PHE A 315 21.72 3.95 -7.93
C PHE A 315 20.56 4.95 -8.07
N ILE A 316 20.74 6.18 -7.54
CA ILE A 316 19.70 7.20 -7.64
C ILE A 316 19.43 7.57 -9.11
N ASN A 317 20.48 7.82 -9.90
CA ASN A 317 20.33 8.29 -11.28
C ASN A 317 19.86 7.18 -12.24
N ASP A 318 20.31 5.95 -12.04
CA ASP A 318 20.03 4.84 -12.95
C ASP A 318 18.68 4.16 -12.65
N HIS A 319 18.27 4.10 -11.38
CA HIS A 319 17.09 3.35 -10.97
C HIS A 319 16.00 4.21 -10.32
N LEU A 320 16.35 5.20 -9.50
CA LEU A 320 15.37 5.89 -8.65
C LEU A 320 14.79 7.17 -9.28
N ILE A 321 15.56 7.88 -10.11
CA ILE A 321 15.26 9.27 -10.55
C ILE A 321 13.94 9.40 -11.32
N ASN A 322 13.50 8.34 -12.00
CA ASN A 322 12.26 8.33 -12.75
C ASN A 322 11.01 8.30 -11.85
N TYR A 323 11.17 7.87 -10.59
CA TYR A 323 10.07 7.66 -9.64
C TYR A 323 9.98 8.75 -8.56
N VAL A 324 11.00 9.60 -8.48
CA VAL A 324 11.14 10.60 -7.40
C VAL A 324 11.11 12.01 -7.99
N ASP A 325 10.47 12.93 -7.27
CA ASP A 325 10.65 14.36 -7.42
C ASP A 325 11.74 14.83 -6.44
N THR A 326 12.91 15.13 -7.01
CA THR A 326 14.06 15.64 -6.26
C THR A 326 14.15 17.16 -6.26
N ALA A 327 13.20 17.87 -6.88
CA ALA A 327 13.11 19.32 -6.83
C ALA A 327 12.37 19.80 -5.57
N SER A 328 11.54 18.94 -4.99
CA SER A 328 10.91 19.16 -3.68
C SER A 328 11.86 18.81 -2.54
N GLN A 329 11.80 19.58 -1.45
CA GLN A 329 12.44 19.25 -0.16
C GLN A 329 11.37 19.20 0.95
N PRO A 330 11.21 18.07 1.67
CA PRO A 330 11.88 16.79 1.46
C PRO A 330 11.51 16.14 0.12
N TRP A 331 12.34 15.20 -0.36
CA TRP A 331 12.06 14.44 -1.57
C TRP A 331 10.73 13.69 -1.45
N LYS A 332 10.03 13.57 -2.59
CA LYS A 332 8.74 12.88 -2.64
C LYS A 332 8.73 11.90 -3.79
N TRP A 333 8.04 10.77 -3.59
CA TRP A 333 7.62 9.93 -4.69
C TRP A 333 6.70 10.74 -5.61
N ARG A 334 6.84 10.52 -6.92
CA ARG A 334 5.88 11.08 -7.87
C ARG A 334 4.48 10.50 -7.60
N ALA A 335 3.44 11.27 -7.95
CA ALA A 335 2.07 11.06 -7.48
C ALA A 335 1.46 9.69 -7.84
N ASP A 336 2.06 8.99 -8.78
CA ASP A 336 1.71 7.66 -9.28
C ASP A 336 2.25 6.48 -8.43
N PHE A 337 3.14 6.73 -7.46
CA PHE A 337 3.82 5.66 -6.70
C PHE A 337 3.32 5.40 -5.28
N GLY A 338 2.77 6.40 -4.59
CA GLY A 338 2.05 6.21 -3.31
C GLY A 338 2.85 5.61 -2.14
N LEU A 339 4.18 5.56 -2.20
CA LEU A 339 5.05 5.02 -1.15
C LEU A 339 5.32 6.05 -0.03
N ASP A 340 5.77 5.56 1.13
CA ASP A 340 6.19 6.42 2.24
C ASP A 340 7.44 7.23 1.86
N ALA A 341 7.36 8.54 2.03
CA ALA A 341 8.46 9.46 1.75
C ALA A 341 9.63 9.28 2.72
N ALA A 342 9.40 8.70 3.91
CA ALA A 342 10.47 8.41 4.87
C ALA A 342 11.60 7.55 4.28
N ALA A 343 11.28 6.71 3.29
CA ALA A 343 12.26 5.85 2.63
C ALA A 343 13.24 6.60 1.72
N LEU A 344 12.86 7.81 1.27
CA LEU A 344 13.71 8.68 0.44
C LEU A 344 14.69 9.52 1.26
N ALA A 345 14.43 9.70 2.56
CA ALA A 345 15.21 10.59 3.42
C ALA A 345 16.70 10.22 3.45
N ALA A 346 17.02 8.92 3.42
CA ALA A 346 18.41 8.46 3.39
C ALA A 346 19.11 8.83 2.08
N PHE A 347 18.42 8.75 0.94
CA PHE A 347 18.97 9.09 -0.38
C PHE A 347 19.12 10.60 -0.57
N GLU A 348 18.15 11.37 -0.07
CA GLU A 348 18.25 12.83 0.01
C GLU A 348 19.46 13.23 0.87
N GLN A 349 19.60 12.64 2.06
CA GLN A 349 20.74 12.90 2.94
C GLN A 349 22.07 12.48 2.31
N ALA A 350 22.12 11.37 1.57
CA ALA A 350 23.31 10.98 0.82
C ALA A 350 23.67 12.00 -0.27
N ARG A 351 22.68 12.57 -0.96
CA ARG A 351 22.91 13.64 -1.94
C ARG A 351 23.44 14.90 -1.29
N HIS A 352 22.91 15.31 -0.14
CA HIS A 352 23.49 16.43 0.63
C HIS A 352 24.95 16.15 1.03
N ILE A 353 25.26 14.94 1.51
CA ILE A 353 26.64 14.54 1.84
C ILE A 353 27.56 14.66 0.61
N ARG A 354 27.10 14.23 -0.57
CA ARG A 354 27.85 14.38 -1.82
C ARG A 354 28.07 15.85 -2.17
N ASP A 355 27.01 16.64 -2.19
CA ASP A 355 27.04 18.01 -2.70
C ASP A 355 27.90 18.93 -1.82
N ASP A 356 27.88 18.70 -0.50
CA ASP A 356 28.66 19.49 0.47
C ASP A 356 30.14 19.10 0.53
N LEU A 357 30.46 17.81 0.41
CA LEU A 357 31.83 17.30 0.60
C LEU A 357 32.59 17.08 -0.70
N PHE A 358 31.94 17.14 -1.87
CA PHE A 358 32.61 17.02 -3.15
C PHE A 358 32.47 18.29 -4.01
N PRO A 359 32.80 19.48 -3.47
CA PRO A 359 32.73 20.72 -4.25
C PRO A 359 33.71 20.64 -5.42
N GLY A 360 33.18 20.58 -6.65
CA GLY A 360 33.99 20.40 -7.87
C GLY A 360 34.25 18.93 -8.26
N GLY A 361 33.53 17.98 -7.64
CA GLY A 361 33.48 16.58 -8.07
C GLY A 361 34.58 15.67 -7.52
N THR A 362 35.47 16.21 -6.67
CA THR A 362 36.49 15.45 -5.94
C THR A 362 36.44 15.83 -4.47
N GLY A 363 36.70 14.88 -3.57
CA GLY A 363 36.52 15.06 -2.13
C GLY A 363 36.64 13.76 -1.37
N PRO A 364 36.30 13.69 -0.07
CA PRO A 364 35.72 14.77 0.73
C PRO A 364 36.68 15.96 0.87
N VAL A 365 36.16 17.18 0.74
CA VAL A 365 36.86 18.45 0.98
C VAL A 365 36.03 19.33 1.92
N MET A 366 36.69 19.92 2.90
CA MET A 366 36.12 20.89 3.84
C MET A 366 36.90 22.19 3.74
N ASN A 367 36.28 23.21 3.15
CA ASN A 367 36.85 24.55 3.07
C ASN A 367 36.30 25.42 4.19
N PHE A 368 37.18 26.17 4.85
CA PHE A 368 36.81 27.10 5.91
C PHE A 368 37.88 28.19 6.09
N THR A 369 37.52 29.23 6.81
CA THR A 369 38.46 30.24 7.30
C THR A 369 38.59 30.07 8.81
N LEU A 370 39.82 30.09 9.32
CA LEU A 370 40.10 30.03 10.74
C LEU A 370 40.75 31.34 11.18
N GLU A 371 40.17 32.00 12.17
CA GLU A 371 40.72 33.21 12.76
C GLU A 371 41.04 32.98 14.24
N PRO A 372 42.30 33.10 14.67
CA PRO A 372 42.64 33.09 16.10
C PRO A 372 41.98 34.27 16.79
N LYS A 373 41.50 34.10 18.02
CA LYS A 373 40.82 35.15 18.78
C LYS A 373 41.51 35.44 20.11
N ASP A 374 41.93 34.40 20.82
CA ASP A 374 42.54 34.52 22.13
C ASP A 374 43.48 33.34 22.43
N LEU A 375 44.31 33.51 23.44
CA LEU A 375 45.32 32.56 23.87
C LEU A 375 45.39 32.54 25.41
N SER A 376 45.60 31.38 26.02
CA SER A 376 45.80 31.32 27.47
C SER A 376 46.99 32.20 27.92
N PRO A 377 46.89 32.95 29.04
CA PRO A 377 47.89 33.94 29.44
C PRO A 377 49.33 33.41 29.63
N ASN A 378 49.48 32.12 29.86
CA ASN A 378 50.76 31.43 30.06
C ASN A 378 51.40 30.93 28.75
N VAL A 379 50.83 31.24 27.59
CA VAL A 379 51.34 30.83 26.28
C VAL A 379 51.84 32.05 25.50
N ALA A 380 53.02 31.93 24.89
CA ALA A 380 53.61 32.96 24.04
C ALA A 380 53.23 32.78 22.56
N ARG A 381 53.07 31.54 22.12
CA ARG A 381 52.75 31.17 20.74
C ARG A 381 51.95 29.89 20.69
N VAL A 382 50.97 29.84 19.79
CA VAL A 382 50.36 28.57 19.34
C VAL A 382 50.66 28.34 17.87
N THR A 383 50.94 27.09 17.52
CA THR A 383 51.08 26.63 16.13
C THR A 383 50.11 25.49 15.89
N LEU A 384 49.12 25.73 15.03
CA LEU A 384 48.24 24.69 14.50
C LEU A 384 48.79 24.26 13.14
N ASN A 385 49.19 23.00 13.02
CA ASN A 385 49.44 22.35 11.74
C ASN A 385 48.20 21.53 11.38
N LEU A 386 47.54 21.93 10.31
CA LEU A 386 46.40 21.23 9.73
C LEU A 386 46.83 20.60 8.41
N ASP A 387 47.32 19.37 8.53
CA ASP A 387 47.67 18.52 7.39
C ASP A 387 48.60 19.20 6.36
N GLY A 388 49.63 19.89 6.89
CA GLY A 388 50.61 20.65 6.11
C GLY A 388 50.37 22.17 6.06
N GLN A 389 49.22 22.65 6.54
CA GLN A 389 48.91 24.09 6.64
C GLN A 389 49.20 24.59 8.04
N ASN A 390 50.18 25.47 8.18
CA ASN A 390 50.52 26.06 9.47
C ASN A 390 49.78 27.38 9.67
N LEU A 391 49.14 27.50 10.82
CA LEU A 391 48.71 28.76 11.41
C LEU A 391 49.52 29.00 12.67
N VAL A 392 50.11 30.18 12.78
CA VAL A 392 50.92 30.57 13.93
C VAL A 392 50.34 31.86 14.51
N TYR A 393 50.08 31.85 15.81
CA TYR A 393 49.51 33.00 16.52
C TYR A 393 50.30 33.34 17.77
N TYR A 394 50.59 34.64 17.94
CA TYR A 394 51.47 35.20 19.00
C TYR A 394 50.71 36.12 19.97
N ASN A 395 49.40 35.92 20.13
CA ASN A 395 48.54 36.82 20.90
C ASN A 395 48.60 38.30 20.41
N ASN A 396 48.67 38.49 19.10
CA ASN A 396 48.74 39.79 18.44
C ASN A 396 47.49 40.05 17.58
N ALA A 397 47.53 41.06 16.71
CA ALA A 397 46.42 41.35 15.79
C ALA A 397 46.07 40.10 14.95
N THR A 398 44.79 39.72 14.99
CA THR A 398 44.27 38.49 14.38
C THR A 398 44.11 38.66 12.88
N ARG A 399 44.34 37.59 12.12
CA ARG A 399 44.10 37.55 10.68
C ARG A 399 43.37 36.27 10.32
N PRO A 400 42.20 36.34 9.65
CA PRO A 400 41.54 35.16 9.13
C PRO A 400 42.43 34.45 8.10
N GLN A 401 42.60 33.14 8.23
CA GLN A 401 43.38 32.32 7.31
C GLN A 401 42.48 31.28 6.64
N PRO A 402 42.37 31.28 5.29
CA PRO A 402 41.68 30.23 4.59
C PRO A 402 42.44 28.91 4.71
N MET A 403 41.71 27.83 4.94
CA MET A 403 42.22 26.48 5.10
C MET A 403 41.32 25.48 4.40
N THR A 404 41.91 24.32 4.07
CA THR A 404 41.18 23.20 3.51
C THR A 404 41.55 21.91 4.23
N TRP A 405 40.61 20.98 4.33
CA TRP A 405 40.88 19.62 4.76
C TRP A 405 40.30 18.64 3.75
N PRO A 406 41.00 17.56 3.37
CA PRO A 406 42.40 17.26 3.68
C PRO A 406 43.35 18.34 3.13
N GLY A 407 44.49 18.51 3.80
CA GLY A 407 45.53 19.41 3.34
C GLY A 407 46.36 18.79 2.22
N LYS A 408 47.16 19.60 1.54
CA LYS A 408 48.02 19.19 0.42
C LYS A 408 49.01 18.06 0.73
N ASP A 409 49.41 17.94 2.00
CA ASP A 409 50.46 17.00 2.39
C ASP A 409 49.87 15.62 2.76
N GLY A 410 48.55 15.52 2.98
CA GLY A 410 47.82 14.26 3.16
C GLY A 410 48.37 13.37 4.28
N THR A 411 49.03 13.97 5.27
CA THR A 411 49.66 13.33 6.42
C THR A 411 48.66 12.63 7.33
N GLY A 412 47.40 13.10 7.34
CA GLY A 412 46.37 12.60 8.25
C GLY A 412 46.67 12.90 9.72
N VAL A 413 47.55 13.88 9.99
CA VAL A 413 47.93 14.32 11.33
C VAL A 413 47.62 15.80 11.48
N ILE A 414 46.99 16.16 12.59
CA ILE A 414 46.74 17.54 12.98
C ILE A 414 47.35 17.75 14.35
N SER A 415 48.22 18.75 14.47
CA SER A 415 48.93 19.03 15.71
C SER A 415 48.73 20.47 16.14
N LEU A 416 48.49 20.65 17.43
CA LEU A 416 48.42 21.94 18.09
C LEU A 416 49.54 22.03 19.11
N ALA A 417 50.53 22.90 18.86
CA ALA A 417 51.67 23.10 19.73
C ALA A 417 51.57 24.44 20.45
N PHE A 418 51.68 24.42 21.77
CA PHE A 418 51.74 25.61 22.62
C PHE A 418 53.16 25.82 23.10
N GLN A 419 53.73 27.01 22.86
CA GLN A 419 55.00 27.45 23.43
C GLN A 419 54.71 28.31 24.67
N PRO A 420 55.04 27.83 25.89
CA PRO A 420 54.85 28.59 27.12
C PRO A 420 55.71 29.86 27.19
N VAL A 421 55.22 30.88 27.92
CA VAL A 421 55.94 32.15 28.14
C VAL A 421 57.19 32.01 29.02
N ASP A 422 57.23 30.96 29.86
CA ASP A 422 58.34 30.69 30.78
C ASP A 422 59.54 29.97 30.11
N GLY A 423 59.43 29.69 28.81
CA GLY A 423 60.47 29.02 28.03
C GLY A 423 60.53 27.51 28.22
N SER A 424 59.56 26.90 28.92
CA SER A 424 59.45 25.44 29.01
C SER A 424 59.17 24.78 27.64
N PRO A 425 59.38 23.45 27.49
CA PRO A 425 59.17 22.76 26.23
C PRO A 425 57.73 22.90 25.70
N GLU A 426 57.58 22.82 24.38
CA GLU A 426 56.26 22.88 23.75
C GLU A 426 55.35 21.76 24.25
N VAL A 427 54.08 22.12 24.49
CA VAL A 427 53.04 21.15 24.83
C VAL A 427 52.14 20.95 23.63
N MET A 428 52.02 19.70 23.21
CA MET A 428 51.32 19.32 21.98
C MET A 428 50.04 18.54 22.26
N LEU A 429 49.03 18.79 21.44
CA LEU A 429 47.85 17.96 21.24
C LEU A 429 47.86 17.49 19.78
N ASN A 430 47.76 16.18 19.57
CA ASN A 430 47.76 15.59 18.23
C ASN A 430 46.50 14.78 18.03
N GLU A 431 45.91 14.91 16.86
CA GLU A 431 44.85 14.03 16.36
C GLU A 431 45.30 13.41 15.04
N THR A 432 45.00 12.13 14.87
CA THR A 432 45.43 11.37 13.69
C THR A 432 44.27 10.59 13.11
N GLY A 433 44.31 10.35 11.80
CA GLY A 433 43.33 9.52 11.11
C GLY A 433 42.76 10.18 9.87
N SER A 434 41.94 9.42 9.15
CA SER A 434 41.27 9.84 7.92
C SER A 434 40.26 10.95 8.14
N TRP A 435 39.89 11.28 9.38
CA TRP A 435 38.99 12.38 9.75
C TRP A 435 39.52 13.20 10.93
N ALA A 436 40.86 13.32 11.05
CA ALA A 436 41.53 13.97 12.18
C ALA A 436 41.03 15.39 12.47
N TRP A 437 40.58 16.15 11.47
CA TRP A 437 40.09 17.51 11.69
C TRP A 437 38.79 17.54 12.49
N LEU A 438 37.82 16.72 12.10
CA LEU A 438 36.57 16.61 12.84
C LEU A 438 36.82 16.06 14.26
N ARG A 439 37.81 15.17 14.44
CA ARG A 439 38.23 14.68 15.77
C ARG A 439 38.83 15.81 16.62
N MET A 440 39.71 16.62 16.05
CA MET A 440 40.29 17.79 16.73
C MET A 440 39.21 18.76 17.19
N LEU A 441 38.23 19.08 16.34
CA LEU A 441 37.07 19.91 16.71
C LEU A 441 36.30 19.32 17.89
N ARG A 442 36.08 18.00 17.87
CA ARG A 442 35.37 17.26 18.93
C ARG A 442 36.15 17.21 20.25
N SER A 443 37.48 17.16 20.18
CA SER A 443 38.36 17.14 21.37
C SER A 443 38.33 18.47 22.13
N GLY A 444 38.01 19.57 21.43
CA GLY A 444 37.89 20.91 21.99
C GLY A 444 36.48 21.27 22.44
N LYS A 445 36.28 22.57 22.75
CA LYS A 445 34.94 23.13 22.91
C LYS A 445 34.55 23.78 21.59
N PHE A 446 33.67 23.11 20.85
CA PHE A 446 33.15 23.58 19.57
C PHE A 446 31.66 23.89 19.71
N ALA A 447 31.27 25.14 19.42
CA ALA A 447 29.88 25.58 19.54
C ALA A 447 29.49 26.53 18.40
N GLY A 448 28.30 26.32 17.85
CA GLY A 448 27.70 27.21 16.86
C GLY A 448 27.39 28.59 17.44
N THR A 449 27.34 29.59 16.57
CA THR A 449 26.90 30.95 16.90
C THR A 449 25.46 31.17 16.41
N ASN A 450 24.99 32.42 16.40
CA ASN A 450 23.71 32.78 15.79
C ASN A 450 23.72 32.63 14.25
N LEU A 451 24.90 32.47 13.64
CA LEU A 451 25.07 32.22 12.21
C LEU A 451 25.38 30.73 12.00
N SER A 452 24.72 30.10 11.02
CA SER A 452 24.82 28.65 10.75
C SER A 452 26.16 28.23 10.15
N ASP A 453 26.96 29.18 9.67
CA ASP A 453 28.29 28.97 9.07
C ASP A 453 29.43 29.46 9.98
N VAL A 454 29.16 29.97 11.18
CA VAL A 454 30.18 30.51 12.10
C VAL A 454 30.15 29.78 13.44
N TYR A 455 31.33 29.35 13.88
CA TYR A 455 31.52 28.57 15.09
C TYR A 455 32.62 29.15 15.97
N SER A 456 32.40 29.10 17.28
CA SER A 456 33.44 29.29 18.29
C SER A 456 34.15 27.97 18.56
N LEU A 457 35.48 28.01 18.61
CA LEU A 457 36.33 26.84 18.80
C LEU A 457 37.41 27.14 19.84
N ARG A 458 37.38 26.44 20.98
CA ARG A 458 38.51 26.40 21.91
C ARG A 458 39.22 25.06 21.80
N LEU A 459 40.47 25.07 21.36
CA LEU A 459 41.35 23.90 21.40
C LEU A 459 42.35 24.07 22.54
N GLY A 460 42.68 22.98 23.23
CA GLY A 460 43.59 23.06 24.37
C GLY A 460 43.94 21.73 24.99
N THR A 461 45.02 21.73 25.77
CA THR A 461 45.48 20.56 26.53
C THR A 461 46.29 21.03 27.74
N LYS A 462 46.31 20.24 28.81
CA LYS A 462 47.09 20.51 30.05
C LYS A 462 46.93 21.95 30.60
N GLY A 463 45.72 22.52 30.52
CA GLY A 463 45.41 23.86 31.03
C GLY A 463 45.80 25.03 30.11
N MET A 464 46.39 24.77 28.95
CA MET A 464 46.63 25.77 27.90
C MET A 464 45.55 25.68 26.83
N TYR A 465 45.18 26.82 26.23
CA TYR A 465 44.18 26.87 25.18
C TYR A 465 44.46 27.98 24.17
N ALA A 466 43.87 27.80 22.99
CA ALA A 466 43.73 28.83 21.96
C ALA A 466 42.25 28.87 21.52
N ASP A 467 41.72 30.07 21.43
CA ASP A 467 40.38 30.32 20.89
C ASP A 467 40.48 30.72 19.43
N PHE A 468 39.58 30.17 18.63
CA PHE A 468 39.43 30.40 17.22
C PHE A 468 37.96 30.66 16.89
N GLU A 469 37.76 31.41 15.82
CA GLU A 469 36.49 31.46 15.09
C GLU A 469 36.69 30.69 13.80
N LEU A 470 35.83 29.69 13.57
CA LEU A 470 35.77 28.92 12.34
C LEU A 470 34.58 29.41 11.53
N LYS A 471 34.85 29.87 10.31
CA LYS A 471 33.83 30.22 9.32
C LYS A 471 33.82 29.19 8.20
N ALA A 472 32.75 28.42 8.08
CA ALA A 472 32.52 27.44 7.04
C ALA A 472 32.38 28.11 5.66
N ALA A 473 32.72 27.39 4.59
CA ALA A 473 32.48 27.87 3.22
C ALA A 473 31.00 27.82 2.80
N SER A 474 30.17 27.07 3.52
CA SER A 474 28.74 26.88 3.25
C SER A 474 27.95 26.81 4.56
N VAL A 475 26.66 27.20 4.48
CA VAL A 475 25.69 27.04 5.57
C VAL A 475 25.36 25.58 5.83
N GLU A 476 25.48 24.72 4.81
CA GLU A 476 25.48 23.27 4.93
C GLU A 476 26.93 22.81 5.07
N ASN A 477 27.27 22.22 6.21
CA ASN A 477 28.65 21.85 6.53
C ASN A 477 28.73 20.66 7.52
N PRO A 478 29.85 19.93 7.52
CA PRO A 478 30.01 18.69 8.30
C PRO A 478 30.44 18.87 9.76
N TYR A 479 30.73 20.09 10.22
CA TYR A 479 31.48 20.29 11.47
C TYR A 479 30.72 19.87 12.73
N THR A 480 29.39 19.89 12.70
CA THR A 480 28.52 19.43 13.81
C THR A 480 28.26 17.93 13.79
N LEU A 481 28.72 17.23 12.75
CA LEU A 481 28.45 15.82 12.45
C LEU A 481 26.98 15.47 12.19
N GLU A 482 26.07 16.44 12.19
CA GLU A 482 24.63 16.19 12.07
C GLU A 482 24.26 15.53 10.74
N MET A 483 24.91 15.91 9.63
CA MET A 483 24.68 15.27 8.33
C MET A 483 25.04 13.79 8.33
N PHE A 484 26.10 13.39 9.06
CA PHE A 484 26.50 12.00 9.16
C PHE A 484 25.57 11.21 10.08
N LYS A 485 25.11 11.80 11.20
CA LYS A 485 24.16 11.16 12.12
C LYS A 485 22.79 10.90 11.49
N LYS A 486 22.35 11.78 10.60
CA LYS A 486 21.08 11.65 9.88
C LYS A 486 21.10 10.57 8.80
N PHE A 487 22.28 10.09 8.42
CA PHE A 487 22.41 9.03 7.44
C PHE A 487 22.65 7.67 8.11
N THR A 488 21.83 6.69 7.74
CA THR A 488 22.10 5.27 7.98
C THR A 488 21.83 4.52 6.68
N CYS A 489 22.54 3.43 6.43
CA CYS A 489 22.28 2.60 5.26
C CYS A 489 20.87 1.99 5.38
N PRO A 490 19.89 2.41 4.55
CA PRO A 490 18.52 1.92 4.70
C PRO A 490 18.47 0.41 4.43
N PRO A 491 17.78 -0.39 5.27
CA PRO A 491 17.63 -1.83 5.03
C PRO A 491 16.71 -2.14 3.83
N GLN A 492 15.89 -1.16 3.45
CA GLN A 492 15.02 -1.16 2.30
C GLN A 492 14.61 0.27 1.90
N ILE A 493 14.20 0.41 0.65
CA ILE A 493 13.56 1.55 0.01
C ILE A 493 12.05 1.43 0.15
#